data_AF-A0A414D4H3-F1
#
_entry.id   AF-A0A414D4H3-F1
#
_cell.length_a   1.000
_cell.length_b   1.000
_cell.length_c   1.000
_cell.angle_alpha   90.00
_cell.angle_beta   90.00
_cell.angle_gamma   90.00
#
_symmetry.space_group_name_H-M   'P 1'
#
loop_
_entity.id
_entity.type
_entity.pdbx_description
1 polymer ?
#
loop_
_entity_poly.entity_id
_entity_poly.type
_entity_poly.pdbx_seq_one_letter_code
_entity_poly.pdbx_strand_id
1 'polypeptide(L)' 'MFDNKNELEARQEILGIVDEYCKKYHNQKQYKEGDRISYASRVYDSKEMMNLVDSALEFWLTAGRYTDE' A
#
# COMPACT_ATOMS: atom_id res chain seq x y z
N MET A 1 -11.59 -15.83 -9.53
CA MET A 1 -10.32 -15.03 -9.51
C MET A 1 -9.20 -15.80 -8.82
N PHE A 2 -9.52 -16.50 -7.73
CA PHE A 2 -8.57 -17.32 -6.97
C PHE A 2 -8.72 -18.83 -7.22
N ASP A 3 -9.60 -19.24 -8.14
CA ASP A 3 -9.78 -20.64 -8.51
C ASP A 3 -8.46 -21.21 -9.03
N ASN A 4 -8.00 -22.32 -8.43
CA ASN A 4 -6.71 -22.99 -8.66
C ASN A 4 -5.44 -22.27 -8.18
N LYS A 5 -5.55 -21.22 -7.35
CA LYS A 5 -4.39 -20.59 -6.71
C LYS A 5 -4.21 -21.09 -5.29
N ASN A 6 -2.95 -21.25 -4.87
CA ASN A 6 -2.65 -21.39 -3.45
C ASN A 6 -2.71 -20.02 -2.75
N GLU A 7 -2.72 -20.02 -1.42
CA GLU A 7 -2.85 -18.79 -0.63
C GLU A 7 -1.73 -17.78 -0.91
N LEU A 8 -0.49 -18.26 -1.09
CA LEU A 8 0.67 -17.41 -1.36
C LEU A 8 0.54 -16.69 -2.71
N GLU A 9 0.09 -17.41 -3.74
CA GLU A 9 -0.15 -16.86 -5.08
C GLU A 9 -1.26 -15.80 -5.05
N ALA A 10 -2.39 -16.12 -4.38
CA ALA A 10 -3.49 -15.18 -4.23
C ALA A 10 -3.06 -13.90 -3.48
N ARG A 11 -2.24 -14.05 -2.43
CA ARG A 11 -1.69 -12.94 -1.66
C ARG A 11 -0.76 -12.07 -2.50
N GLN A 12 0.17 -12.68 -3.23
CA GLN A 12 1.09 -11.95 -4.12
C GLN A 12 0.35 -11.17 -5.20
N GLU A 13 -0.71 -11.75 -5.78
CA GLU A 13 -1.54 -11.06 -6.76
C GLU A 13 -2.25 -9.85 -6.16
N ILE A 14 -2.83 -9.96 -4.96
CA ILE A 14 -3.45 -8.83 -4.25
C ILE A 14 -2.42 -7.72 -4.02
N LEU A 15 -1.23 -8.05 -3.52
CA LEU A 15 -0.17 -7.07 -3.26
C LEU A 15 0.32 -6.40 -4.56
N GLY A 16 0.39 -7.14 -5.67
CA GLY A 16 0.69 -6.58 -6.98
C GLY A 16 -0.36 -5.57 -7.45
N ILE A 17 -1.65 -5.89 -7.30
CA ILE A 17 -2.75 -4.97 -7.63
C ILE A 17 -2.70 -3.71 -6.75
N VAL A 18 -2.36 -3.84 -5.46
CA VAL A 18 -2.20 -2.71 -4.54
C VAL A 18 -1.04 -1.81 -4.93
N ASP A 19 0.09 -2.38 -5.33
CA ASP A 19 1.25 -1.61 -5.82
C ASP A 19 0.89 -0.79 -7.07
N GLU A 20 0.21 -1.41 -8.04
CA GLU A 20 -0.28 -0.72 -9.24
C GLU A 20 -1.29 0.39 -8.89
N TYR A 21 -2.21 0.11 -7.97
CA TYR A 21 -3.18 1.09 -7.48
C TYR A 21 -2.48 2.30 -6.85
N CYS A 22 -1.50 2.06 -5.98
CA CYS A 22 -0.74 3.12 -5.32
C CYS A 22 0.03 3.96 -6.34
N LYS A 23 0.75 3.31 -7.28
CA LYS A 23 1.51 4.01 -8.32
C LYS A 23 0.64 4.87 -9.23
N LYS A 24 -0.61 4.45 -9.48
CA LYS A 24 -1.53 5.17 -10.36
C LYS A 24 -2.24 6.34 -9.66
N TYR A 25 -2.66 6.16 -8.42
CA TYR A 25 -3.57 7.10 -7.74
C TYR A 25 -2.95 7.86 -6.57
N HIS A 26 -1.86 7.35 -5.99
CA HIS A 26 -1.19 7.94 -4.83
C HIS A 26 0.17 8.57 -5.18
N ASN A 27 0.60 8.49 -6.45
CA ASN A 27 1.74 9.27 -6.93
C ASN A 27 1.42 10.77 -7.02
N GLN A 28 2.42 11.58 -6.68
CA GLN A 28 2.29 12.99 -6.40
C GLN A 28 1.60 13.77 -7.52
N LYS A 29 0.56 14.52 -7.15
CA LYS A 29 -0.07 15.51 -8.01
C LYS A 29 1.00 16.56 -8.35
N GLN A 30 1.27 16.74 -9.64
CA GLN A 30 2.25 17.72 -10.09
C GLN A 30 1.79 19.13 -9.67
N TYR A 31 2.60 19.80 -8.85
CA TYR A 31 2.29 21.13 -8.34
C TYR A 31 2.14 22.14 -9.48
N LYS A 32 1.11 22.98 -9.40
CA LYS A 32 0.93 24.16 -10.25
C LYS A 32 0.92 25.41 -9.38
N GLU A 33 1.42 26.51 -9.93
CA GLU A 33 1.39 27.79 -9.24
C GLU A 33 -0.03 28.14 -8.80
N GLY A 34 -0.19 28.52 -7.53
CA GLY A 34 -1.48 28.76 -6.89
C GLY A 34 -2.13 27.53 -6.24
N ASP A 35 -1.58 26.32 -6.42
CA ASP A 35 -2.06 25.15 -5.70
C ASP A 35 -1.84 25.29 -4.19
N ARG A 36 -2.85 24.90 -3.41
CA ARG A 36 -2.75 24.85 -1.94
C ARG A 36 -1.76 23.76 -1.53
N ILE A 37 -0.68 24.17 -0.88
CA ILE A 37 0.26 23.25 -0.24
C ILE A 37 -0.28 22.91 1.14
N SER A 38 -0.61 21.64 1.36
CA SER A 38 -0.99 21.15 2.69
C SER A 38 0.23 21.09 3.60
N TYR A 39 0.14 21.68 4.79
CA TYR A 39 1.14 21.50 5.82
C TYR A 39 0.80 20.24 6.64
N ALA A 40 1.79 19.37 6.89
CA ALA A 40 1.68 18.15 7.70
C ALA A 40 0.79 17.00 7.15
N SER A 41 0.70 16.84 5.83
CA SER A 41 0.13 15.62 5.23
C SER A 41 1.09 14.44 5.31
N ARG A 42 0.56 13.21 5.49
CA ARG A 42 1.37 11.98 5.45
C ARG A 42 1.90 11.76 4.03
N VAL A 43 3.21 11.56 3.92
CA VAL A 43 3.88 11.06 2.71
C VAL A 43 4.15 9.59 2.94
N TYR A 44 3.70 8.75 2.02
CA TYR A 44 3.94 7.31 2.06
C TYR A 44 4.14 6.75 0.66
N ASP A 45 4.81 5.61 0.58
CA ASP A 45 5.09 4.92 -0.67
C ASP A 45 4.18 3.69 -0.90
N SER A 46 4.37 2.99 -2.03
CA SER A 46 3.61 1.77 -2.32
C SER A 46 3.94 0.63 -1.37
N LYS A 47 5.16 0.60 -0.82
CA LYS A 47 5.59 -0.43 0.13
C LYS A 47 4.82 -0.32 1.44
N GLU A 48 4.61 0.89 1.95
CA GLU A 48 3.77 1.13 3.13
C GLU A 48 2.33 0.65 2.91
N MET A 49 1.76 0.90 1.74
CA MET A 49 0.40 0.47 1.41
C MET A 49 0.31 -1.06 1.26
N MET A 50 1.31 -1.69 0.65
CA MET A 50 1.42 -3.15 0.57
C MET A 50 1.54 -3.79 1.95
N ASN A 51 2.39 -3.25 2.83
CA ASN A 51 2.57 -3.76 4.20
C ASN A 51 1.27 -3.68 5.02
N LEU A 52 0.49 -2.60 4.85
CA LEU A 52 -0.82 -2.46 5.47
C LEU A 52 -1.78 -3.57 5.02
N VAL A 53 -1.88 -3.81 3.71
CA VAL A 53 -2.76 -4.84 3.16
C VAL A 53 -2.30 -6.24 3.54
N ASP A 54 -1.00 -6.50 3.53
CA ASP A 54 -0.44 -7.80 3.92
C ASP A 54 -0.74 -8.11 5.40
N SER A 55 -0.59 -7.11 6.29
CA SER A 55 -0.99 -7.24 7.70
C SER A 55 -2.49 -7.53 7.86
N ALA A 56 -3.33 -6.90 7.03
CA ALA A 56 -4.77 -7.11 7.03
C ALA A 56 -5.16 -8.52 6.54
N LEU A 57 -4.46 -9.04 5.52
CA LEU A 57 -4.66 -10.41 5.02
C LEU A 57 -4.24 -11.47 6.06
N GLU A 58 -3.21 -11.19 6.84
CA GLU A 58 -2.79 -12.04 7.97
C GLU A 58 -3.63 -11.82 9.25
N PHE A 59 -4.51 -10.81 9.26
CA PHE A 59 -5.28 -10.38 10.42
C PHE A 59 -4.40 -10.12 11.67
N TRP A 60 -3.18 -9.64 11.44
CA TRP A 60 -2.21 -9.33 12.49
C TRP A 60 -2.23 -7.83 12.80
N LEU A 61 -2.71 -7.46 13.99
CA LEU A 61 -2.93 -6.06 14.37
C LEU A 61 -1.93 -5.52 15.40
N THR A 62 -1.08 -6.39 15.97
CA THR A 62 -0.06 -5.98 16.93
C THR A 62 1.25 -5.64 16.22
N ALA A 63 2.15 -4.94 16.91
CA ALA A 63 3.50 -4.69 16.40
C ALA A 63 4.18 -6.02 16.00
N GLY A 64 5.03 -5.98 14.98
CA GLY A 64 5.56 -7.18 14.34
C GLY A 64 6.53 -6.86 13.20
N ARG A 65 6.48 -7.65 12.13
CA ARG A 65 7.48 -7.62 11.04
C ARG A 65 7.67 -6.29 10.30
N TYR A 66 6.76 -5.33 10.45
CA TYR A 66 6.78 -4.02 9.77
C TYR A 66 7.11 -2.84 10.69
N THR A 67 7.37 -3.11 11.96
CA THR A 67 7.85 -2.10 12.91
C THR A 67 9.34 -2.30 13.12
N ASP A 68 10.14 -1.27 12.86
CA ASP A 68 11.53 -1.23 13.34
C ASP A 68 11.52 -1.08 14.88
N GLU A 69 12.46 -1.71 15.57
CA GLU A 69 12.65 -1.58 17.03
C GLU A 69 13.17 -0.18 17.43
#